data_AF-A0A562URU8-F1
#
_entry.id   AF-A0A562URU8-F1
#
_cell.length_a   1.000
_cell.length_b   1.000
_cell.length_c   1.000
_cell.angle_alpha   90.00
_cell.angle_beta   90.00
_cell.angle_gamma   90.00
#
_symmetry.space_group_name_H-M   'P 1'
#
loop_
_entity.id
_entity.type
_entity.pdbx_description
1 polymer ?
#
loop_
_entity_poly.entity_id
_entity_poly.type
_entity_poly.pdbx_seq_one_letter_code
_entity_poly.pdbx_strand_id
1 'polypeptide(L)'
;MTTGSPRRAPAGGATSKARVLIGAVGVVSVIVGVAGMWREVTLPAELLPWLAGAVVAHDGVLVPLELLLGAVVWRASAVLPRRVRQVVMGGLMVAGMLTLLGVPLALRRNVYPNPTVNHQDYAANLGWLLLATAVVTMLTAVVTARYDRAASKR
;
A
#
# COMPACT_ATOMS: atom_id res chain seq x y z
N MET A 1 41.77 -30.21 14.24
CA MET A 1 42.21 -28.96 13.57
C MET A 1 40.99 -28.35 12.89
N THR A 2 40.38 -27.33 13.49
CA THR A 2 39.10 -26.72 13.07
C THR A 2 39.37 -25.41 12.34
N THR A 3 39.08 -25.35 11.04
CA THR A 3 39.15 -24.12 10.25
C THR A 3 37.87 -23.30 10.44
N GLY A 4 37.96 -22.24 11.24
CA GLY A 4 36.88 -21.27 11.42
C GLY A 4 36.73 -20.39 10.17
N SER A 5 35.61 -20.51 9.48
CA SER A 5 35.21 -19.60 8.40
C SER A 5 34.91 -18.20 8.96
N PRO A 6 35.46 -17.11 8.39
CA PRO A 6 35.17 -15.76 8.86
C PRO A 6 33.73 -15.37 8.52
N ARG A 7 32.91 -15.22 9.57
CA ARG A 7 31.54 -14.73 9.52
C ARG A 7 31.56 -13.28 9.01
N ARG A 8 31.19 -13.03 7.74
CA ARG A 8 31.07 -11.66 7.20
C ARG A 8 30.07 -10.87 8.05
N ALA A 9 30.54 -9.79 8.66
CA ALA A 9 29.69 -8.84 9.36
C ALA A 9 28.71 -8.16 8.38
N PRO A 10 27.44 -7.93 8.75
CA PRO A 10 26.53 -7.17 7.92
C PRO A 10 26.99 -5.71 7.83
N ALA A 11 27.17 -5.21 6.61
CA ALA A 11 27.48 -3.81 6.32
C ALA A 11 26.29 -2.91 6.74
N GLY A 12 26.28 -2.45 7.99
CA GLY A 12 25.14 -1.78 8.64
C GLY A 12 25.23 -0.26 8.78
N GLY A 13 26.02 0.45 7.98
CA GLY A 13 26.29 1.89 8.21
C GLY A 13 25.38 2.87 7.44
N ALA A 14 25.12 2.62 6.16
CA ALA A 14 24.50 3.60 5.27
C ALA A 14 22.96 3.56 5.27
N THR A 15 22.37 2.43 5.66
CA THR A 15 20.91 2.22 5.73
C THR A 15 20.25 2.81 6.98
N SER A 16 21.02 3.21 8.00
CA SER A 16 20.50 3.74 9.27
C SER A 16 20.17 5.24 9.19
N LYS A 17 21.09 6.08 8.67
CA LYS A 17 20.91 7.53 8.65
C LYS A 17 19.75 7.99 7.77
N ALA A 18 19.58 7.39 6.60
CA ALA A 18 18.47 7.69 5.71
C ALA A 18 17.11 7.31 6.35
N ARG A 19 17.05 6.17 7.05
CA ARG A 19 15.83 5.76 7.79
C ARG A 19 15.52 6.70 8.94
N VAL A 20 16.54 7.11 9.69
CA VAL A 20 16.38 8.08 10.79
C VAL A 20 15.93 9.43 10.24
N LEU A 21 16.50 9.91 9.13
CA LEU A 21 16.08 11.15 8.47
C LEU A 21 14.63 11.07 8.00
N ILE A 22 14.24 10.00 7.31
CA ILE A 22 12.84 9.80 6.87
C ILE A 22 11.90 9.74 8.07
N GLY A 23 12.29 9.01 9.13
CA GLY A 23 11.52 8.95 10.37
C GLY A 23 11.38 10.31 11.04
N ALA A 24 12.45 11.09 11.13
CA ALA A 24 12.44 12.44 11.70
C ALA A 24 11.57 13.39 10.87
N VAL A 25 11.67 13.35 9.54
CA VAL A 25 10.78 14.11 8.65
C VAL A 25 9.32 13.73 8.88
N GLY A 26 9.01 12.44 9.00
CA GLY A 26 7.66 11.96 9.32
C GLY A 26 7.14 12.52 10.65
N VAL A 27 7.95 12.45 11.71
CA VAL A 27 7.59 12.98 13.04
C VAL A 27 7.38 14.49 13.01
N VAL A 28 8.27 15.24 12.36
CA VAL A 28 8.13 16.69 12.21
C VAL A 28 6.85 17.03 11.46
N SER A 29 6.54 16.34 10.36
CA SER A 29 5.30 16.55 9.62
C SER A 29 4.05 16.30 10.46
N VAL A 30 4.05 15.25 11.29
CA VAL A 30 2.93 14.98 12.22
C VAL A 30 2.80 16.09 13.26
N ILE A 31 3.90 16.53 13.87
CA ILE A 31 3.89 17.61 14.87
C ILE A 31 3.38 18.91 14.26
N VAL A 32 3.87 19.28 13.07
CA VAL A 32 3.43 20.49 12.35
C VAL A 32 1.94 20.40 12.01
N GLY A 33 1.48 19.26 11.51
CA GLY A 33 0.07 19.03 11.19
C GLY A 33 -0.84 19.15 12.41
N VAL A 34 -0.50 18.48 13.52
CA VAL A 34 -1.27 18.52 14.77
C VAL A 34 -1.25 19.92 15.38
N ALA A 35 -0.11 20.61 15.37
CA ALA A 35 0.02 21.96 15.89
C ALA A 35 -0.80 22.97 15.08
N GLY A 36 -0.82 22.84 13.75
CA GLY A 36 -1.70 23.64 12.88
C GLY A 36 -3.17 23.37 13.18
N MET A 37 -3.55 22.10 13.26
CA MET A 37 -4.93 21.70 13.55
C MET A 37 -5.42 22.27 14.89
N TRP A 38 -4.58 22.22 15.94
CA TRP A 38 -4.93 22.74 17.26
C TRP A 38 -5.11 24.27 17.29
N ARG A 39 -4.40 25.00 16.43
CA ARG A 39 -4.44 26.47 16.39
C ARG A 39 -5.58 27.00 15.55
N GLU A 40 -5.90 26.32 14.46
CA GLU A 40 -6.76 26.87 13.40
C GLU A 40 -8.12 26.17 13.32
N VAL A 41 -8.27 24.97 13.89
CA VAL A 41 -9.50 24.19 13.79
C VAL A 41 -10.24 24.19 15.12
N THR A 42 -11.31 24.98 15.20
CA THR A 42 -12.40 24.70 16.15
C THR A 42 -13.19 23.52 15.64
N LEU A 43 -13.17 22.39 16.37
CA LEU A 43 -13.91 21.18 16.04
C LEU A 43 -15.37 21.31 16.54
N PRO A 44 -16.38 21.46 15.66
CA PRO A 44 -17.76 21.31 16.05
C PRO A 44 -17.99 19.96 16.72
N ALA A 45 -18.72 19.94 17.83
CA ALA A 45 -19.08 18.71 18.52
C ALA A 45 -19.83 17.72 17.61
N GLU A 46 -20.52 18.23 16.60
CA GLU A 46 -21.24 17.48 15.58
C GLU A 46 -20.34 16.61 14.69
N LEU A 47 -19.03 16.91 14.60
CA LEU A 47 -18.06 16.11 13.85
C LEU A 47 -17.50 14.93 14.65
N LEU A 48 -17.62 14.95 15.98
CA LEU A 48 -17.07 13.90 16.84
C LEU A 48 -17.65 12.51 16.53
N PRO A 49 -18.98 12.33 16.31
CA PRO A 49 -19.53 11.04 15.92
C PRO A 49 -18.98 10.55 14.57
N TRP A 50 -18.74 11.46 13.63
CA TRP A 50 -18.19 11.11 12.31
C TRP A 50 -16.73 10.65 12.43
N LEU A 51 -15.91 11.40 13.18
CA LEU A 51 -14.51 11.05 13.46
C LEU A 51 -14.40 9.71 14.21
N ALA A 52 -15.20 9.52 15.25
CA ALA A 52 -15.25 8.27 16.00
C ALA A 52 -15.70 7.10 15.10
N GLY A 53 -16.74 7.32 14.28
CA GLY A 53 -17.21 6.34 13.31
C GLY A 53 -16.14 5.96 12.28
N ALA A 54 -15.37 6.93 11.79
CA ALA A 54 -14.26 6.68 10.87
C ALA A 54 -13.14 5.85 11.51
N VAL A 55 -12.75 6.16 12.76
CA VAL A 55 -11.76 5.37 13.50
C VAL A 55 -12.25 3.94 13.71
N VAL A 56 -13.49 3.77 14.18
CA VAL A 56 -14.08 2.44 14.40
C VAL A 56 -14.17 1.65 13.10
N ALA A 57 -14.58 2.27 12.00
CA ALA A 57 -14.65 1.60 10.70
C ALA A 57 -13.25 1.21 10.19
N HIS A 58 -12.24 2.08 10.36
CA HIS A 58 -10.89 1.79 9.93
C HIS A 58 -10.23 0.70 10.78
N ASP A 59 -10.13 0.92 12.09
CA ASP A 59 -9.39 0.05 13.00
C ASP A 59 -10.15 -1.23 13.31
N GLY A 60 -11.48 -1.17 13.34
CA GLY A 60 -12.35 -2.29 13.66
C GLY A 60 -12.73 -3.16 12.47
N VAL A 61 -12.71 -2.62 11.24
CA VAL A 61 -13.14 -3.36 10.04
C VAL A 61 -12.06 -3.41 8.98
N LEU A 62 -11.55 -2.27 8.53
CA LEU A 62 -10.59 -2.23 7.41
C LEU A 62 -9.28 -2.93 7.78
N VAL A 63 -8.67 -2.59 8.92
CA VAL A 63 -7.41 -3.19 9.35
C VAL A 63 -7.51 -4.72 9.50
N PRO A 64 -8.49 -5.30 10.22
CA PRO A 64 -8.64 -6.75 10.30
C PRO A 64 -8.87 -7.42 8.94
N LEU A 65 -9.67 -6.80 8.07
CA LEU A 65 -9.96 -7.33 6.74
C LEU A 65 -8.70 -7.35 5.87
N GLU A 66 -7.93 -6.27 5.88
CA GLU A 66 -6.66 -6.15 5.16
C GLU A 66 -5.62 -7.18 5.66
N LEU A 67 -5.51 -7.36 6.98
CA LEU A 67 -4.67 -8.39 7.58
C LEU A 67 -5.09 -9.80 7.16
N LEU A 68 -6.40 -10.09 7.16
CA LEU A 68 -6.94 -11.39 6.77
C LEU A 68 -6.70 -11.66 5.28
N LEU A 69 -6.97 -10.69 4.41
CA LEU A 69 -6.66 -10.76 2.98
C LEU A 69 -5.17 -11.00 2.75
N GLY A 70 -4.31 -10.22 3.42
CA GLY A 70 -2.86 -10.38 3.35
C GLY A 70 -2.41 -11.78 3.77
N ALA A 71 -2.98 -12.33 4.85
CA ALA A 71 -2.68 -13.67 5.33
C ALA A 71 -3.15 -14.77 4.34
N VAL A 72 -4.35 -14.63 3.78
CA VAL A 72 -4.90 -15.55 2.77
C VAL A 72 -4.02 -15.56 1.52
N VAL A 73 -3.69 -14.38 0.98
CA VAL A 73 -2.82 -14.25 -0.19
C VAL A 73 -1.42 -14.78 0.12
N TRP A 74 -0.87 -14.49 1.30
CA TRP A 74 0.43 -14.98 1.71
C TRP A 74 0.47 -16.51 1.74
N ARG A 75 -0.58 -17.14 2.28
CA ARG A 75 -0.72 -18.59 2.32
C ARG A 75 -0.91 -19.18 0.93
N ALA A 76 -1.76 -18.58 0.09
CA ALA A 76 -1.98 -19.02 -1.28
C ALA A 76 -0.71 -18.90 -2.15
N SER A 77 0.14 -17.90 -1.86
CA SER A 77 1.41 -17.67 -2.55
C SER A 77 2.60 -18.43 -1.95
N ALA A 78 2.38 -19.33 -0.97
CA ALA A 78 3.44 -20.07 -0.31
C ALA A 78 4.26 -20.97 -1.26
N VAL A 79 3.65 -21.41 -2.36
CA VAL A 79 4.30 -22.22 -3.41
C VAL A 79 5.21 -21.41 -4.35
N LEU A 80 5.15 -20.07 -4.30
CA LEU A 80 5.92 -19.20 -5.19
C LEU A 80 7.31 -18.90 -4.62
N PRO A 81 8.33 -18.74 -5.49
CA PRO A 81 9.64 -18.22 -5.07
C PRO A 81 9.52 -16.87 -4.36
N ARG A 82 10.38 -16.63 -3.36
CA ARG A 82 10.31 -15.43 -2.51
C ARG A 82 10.24 -14.12 -3.29
N ARG A 83 11.01 -13.99 -4.37
CA ARG A 83 11.06 -12.77 -5.21
C ARG A 83 9.76 -12.57 -5.99
N VAL A 84 9.22 -13.64 -6.57
CA VAL A 84 7.92 -13.62 -7.26
C VAL A 84 6.80 -13.22 -6.30
N ARG A 85 6.82 -13.77 -5.08
CA ARG A 85 5.87 -13.40 -4.02
C ARG A 85 5.94 -11.92 -3.68
N GLN A 86 7.13 -11.33 -3.58
CA GLN A 86 7.28 -9.89 -3.32
C GLN A 86 6.66 -9.02 -4.43
N VAL A 87 6.82 -9.42 -5.70
CA VAL A 87 6.21 -8.73 -6.84
C VAL A 87 4.69 -8.79 -6.77
N VAL A 88 4.12 -9.97 -6.53
CA VAL A 88 2.67 -10.16 -6.40
C VAL A 88 2.09 -9.33 -5.26
N MET A 89 2.76 -9.31 -4.10
CA MET A 89 2.33 -8.48 -2.96
C MET A 89 2.39 -6.99 -3.26
N GLY A 90 3.43 -6.53 -3.96
CA GLY A 90 3.52 -5.14 -4.42
C GLY A 90 2.38 -4.78 -5.37
N GLY A 91 2.08 -5.64 -6.33
CA GLY A 91 0.95 -5.45 -7.25
C GLY A 91 -0.41 -5.39 -6.56
N LEU A 92 -0.65 -6.28 -5.58
CA LEU A 92 -1.87 -6.27 -4.78
C LEU A 92 -1.99 -5.02 -3.91
N MET A 93 -0.88 -4.51 -3.37
CA MET A 93 -0.89 -3.26 -2.60
C MET A 93 -1.30 -2.06 -3.49
N VAL A 94 -0.74 -1.99 -4.70
CA VAL A 94 -1.12 -0.95 -5.68
C VAL A 94 -2.59 -1.09 -6.06
N ALA A 95 -3.05 -2.29 -6.37
CA ALA A 95 -4.45 -2.55 -6.69
C ALA A 95 -5.40 -2.14 -5.54
N GLY A 96 -5.07 -2.51 -4.30
CA GLY A 96 -5.85 -2.13 -3.12
C GLY A 96 -5.93 -0.61 -2.93
N MET A 97 -4.82 0.11 -3.12
CA MET A 97 -4.83 1.58 -3.06
C MET A 97 -5.68 2.20 -4.17
N LEU A 98 -5.60 1.69 -5.40
CA LEU A 98 -6.46 2.14 -6.50
C LEU A 98 -7.93 1.89 -6.21
N THR A 99 -8.28 0.76 -5.60
CA THR A 99 -9.65 0.45 -5.19
C THR A 99 -10.14 1.42 -4.10
N LEU A 100 -9.34 1.67 -3.06
CA LEU A 100 -9.70 2.60 -1.98
C LEU A 100 -9.98 4.02 -2.51
N LEU A 101 -9.21 4.47 -3.50
CA LEU A 101 -9.39 5.78 -4.12
C LEU A 101 -10.52 5.81 -5.15
N GLY A 102 -10.64 4.74 -5.95
CA GLY A 102 -11.55 4.69 -7.10
C GLY A 102 -12.98 4.31 -6.73
N VAL A 103 -13.19 3.46 -5.73
CA VAL A 103 -14.54 3.00 -5.34
C VAL A 103 -15.44 4.13 -4.87
N PRO A 104 -15.02 5.06 -3.99
CA PRO A 104 -15.85 6.21 -3.61
C PRO A 104 -16.24 7.06 -4.83
N LEU A 105 -15.31 7.23 -5.77
CA LEU A 105 -15.53 7.97 -7.00
C LEU A 105 -16.50 7.25 -7.95
N ALA A 106 -16.49 5.91 -7.97
CA ALA A 106 -17.42 5.12 -8.77
C ALA A 106 -18.82 5.02 -8.14
N LEU A 107 -18.91 5.00 -6.80
CA LEU A 107 -20.17 4.91 -6.06
C LEU A 107 -20.89 6.25 -5.93
N ARG A 108 -20.19 7.38 -6.13
CA ARG A 108 -20.83 8.70 -6.09
C ARG A 108 -21.93 8.77 -7.14
N ARG A 109 -23.17 8.94 -6.70
CA ARG A 109 -24.26 9.34 -7.60
C ARG A 109 -24.09 10.84 -7.86
N ASN A 110 -24.19 11.27 -9.12
CA ASN A 110 -24.11 12.70 -9.46
C ASN A 110 -25.24 13.46 -8.74
N VAL A 111 -24.93 14.02 -7.56
CA VAL A 111 -25.92 14.70 -6.71
C VAL A 111 -26.41 16.00 -7.36
N TYR A 112 -25.63 16.58 -8.28
CA TYR A 112 -26.02 17.75 -9.07
C TYR A 112 -25.45 17.70 -10.51
N PRO A 113 -26.25 18.01 -11.54
CA PRO A 113 -25.78 18.10 -12.92
C PRO A 113 -24.99 19.40 -13.09
N ASN A 114 -23.67 19.35 -12.83
CA ASN A 114 -22.78 20.44 -13.19
C ASN A 114 -22.25 20.19 -14.62
N PRO A 115 -22.61 21.02 -15.62
CA PRO A 115 -22.21 20.82 -17.01
C PRO A 115 -20.70 20.96 -17.27
N THR A 116 -19.93 21.45 -16.28
CA THR A 116 -18.46 21.51 -16.35
C THR A 116 -17.76 20.28 -15.76
N VAL A 117 -18.51 19.38 -15.11
CA VAL A 117 -17.94 18.15 -14.56
C VAL A 117 -17.71 17.16 -15.70
N ASN A 118 -16.47 16.71 -15.82
CA ASN A 118 -16.13 15.64 -16.75
C ASN A 118 -16.83 14.34 -16.31
N HIS A 119 -17.85 13.94 -17.06
CA HIS A 119 -18.61 12.70 -16.89
C HIS A 119 -17.77 11.50 -17.32
N GLN A 120 -16.69 11.23 -16.60
CA GLN A 120 -15.92 10.01 -16.80
C GLN A 120 -16.66 8.84 -16.16
N ASP A 121 -16.65 7.69 -16.82
CA ASP A 121 -17.05 6.44 -16.22
C ASP A 121 -15.94 5.97 -15.26
N TYR A 122 -16.05 6.37 -14.00
CA TYR A 122 -15.06 6.03 -12.97
C TYR A 122 -15.02 4.53 -12.68
N ALA A 123 -16.13 3.81 -12.87
CA ALA A 123 -16.16 2.36 -12.70
C ALA A 123 -15.35 1.68 -13.81
N ALA A 124 -15.57 2.08 -15.07
CA ALA A 124 -14.81 1.57 -16.21
C ALA A 124 -13.32 1.94 -16.08
N ASN A 125 -13.00 3.19 -15.75
CA ASN A 125 -11.62 3.64 -15.60
C ASN A 125 -10.87 2.91 -14.47
N LEU A 126 -11.53 2.66 -13.34
CA LEU A 126 -10.96 1.85 -12.27
C LEU A 126 -10.73 0.41 -12.73
N GLY A 127 -11.67 -0.18 -13.47
CA GLY A 127 -11.51 -1.51 -14.06
C GLY A 127 -10.27 -1.60 -14.96
N TRP A 128 -10.07 -0.60 -15.83
CA TRP A 128 -8.88 -0.52 -16.69
C TRP A 128 -7.58 -0.39 -15.89
N LEU A 129 -7.56 0.43 -14.84
CA LEU A 129 -6.38 0.58 -13.97
C LEU A 129 -6.04 -0.70 -13.21
N LEU A 130 -7.04 -1.41 -12.70
CA LEU A 130 -6.85 -2.69 -12.01
C LEU A 130 -6.35 -3.76 -12.98
N LEU A 131 -6.91 -3.81 -14.20
CA LEU A 131 -6.43 -4.71 -15.25
C LEU A 131 -4.97 -4.40 -15.64
N ALA A 132 -4.64 -3.14 -15.87
CA ALA A 132 -3.26 -2.72 -16.18
C ALA A 132 -2.30 -3.13 -15.06
N THR A 133 -2.69 -2.90 -13.80
CA THR A 133 -1.89 -3.30 -12.63
C THR A 133 -1.68 -4.80 -12.57
N ALA A 134 -2.72 -5.60 -12.84
CA ALA A 134 -2.63 -7.06 -12.87
C ALA A 134 -1.69 -7.54 -13.99
N VAL A 135 -1.79 -6.96 -15.18
CA VAL A 135 -0.91 -7.29 -16.33
C VAL A 135 0.54 -6.97 -16.02
N VAL A 136 0.84 -5.77 -15.52
CA VAL A 136 2.22 -5.37 -15.16
C VAL A 136 2.77 -6.30 -14.09
N THR A 137 1.99 -6.57 -13.03
CA THR A 137 2.39 -7.49 -11.94
C THR A 137 2.71 -8.88 -12.47
N MET A 138 1.86 -9.42 -13.35
CA MET A 138 2.05 -10.73 -13.97
C MET A 138 3.31 -10.77 -14.83
N LEU A 139 3.54 -9.77 -15.68
CA LEU A 139 4.74 -9.68 -16.52
C LEU A 139 6.01 -9.62 -15.67
N THR A 140 6.04 -8.75 -14.65
CA THR A 140 7.18 -8.64 -13.73
C THR A 140 7.42 -9.94 -12.97
N ALA A 141 6.36 -10.62 -12.53
CA ALA A 141 6.44 -11.92 -11.84
C ALA A 141 7.05 -13.01 -12.75
N VAL A 142 6.60 -13.10 -14.00
CA VAL A 142 7.13 -14.05 -15.00
C VAL A 142 8.60 -13.77 -15.30
N VAL A 143 8.95 -12.51 -15.54
CA VAL A 143 10.35 -12.10 -15.79
C VAL A 143 11.24 -12.47 -14.60
N THR A 144 10.80 -12.16 -13.38
CA THR A 144 11.52 -12.52 -12.14
C THR A 144 11.71 -14.02 -12.00
N ALA A 145 10.65 -14.81 -12.25
CA ALA A 145 10.72 -16.26 -12.20
C ALA A 145 11.70 -16.85 -13.23
N ARG A 146 11.77 -16.26 -14.43
CA ARG A 146 12.70 -16.68 -15.48
C ARG A 146 14.15 -16.39 -15.11
N TYR A 147 14.43 -15.21 -14.54
CA TYR A 147 15.78 -14.88 -14.06
C TYR A 147 16.25 -15.80 -12.95
N ASP A 148 15.38 -16.12 -11.97
CA ASP A 148 15.75 -17.01 -10.87
C ASP A 148 16.04 -18.44 -11.37
N ARG A 149 15.28 -18.95 -12.36
CA ARG A 149 15.56 -20.24 -13.00
C ARG A 149 16.87 -20.25 -13.79
N ALA A 150 17.18 -19.18 -14.50
CA ALA A 150 18.42 -19.07 -15.27
C ALA A 150 19.66 -19.01 -14.36
N ALA A 151 19.54 -18.32 -13.22
CA ALA A 151 20.60 -18.24 -12.22
C ALA A 151 20.85 -19.60 -11.51
N SER A 152 19.80 -20.40 -11.30
CA SER A 152 19.94 -21.74 -10.69
C SER A 152 20.57 -22.80 -11.61
N LYS A 153 20.69 -22.54 -12.92
CA LYS A 153 21.29 -23.47 -13.89
C LYS A 153 22.77 -23.20 -14.17
N ARG A 154 23.32 -22.08 -13.69
CA ARG A 154 24.74 -21.74 -13.77
C ARG A 154 25.45 -22.16 -12.49
#